data_AF-A0A2H6AIL0-F1
#
_entry.id   AF-A0A2H6AIL0-F1
#
_cell.length_a   1.000
_cell.length_b   1.000
_cell.length_c   1.000
_cell.angle_alpha   90.00
_cell.angle_beta   90.00
_cell.angle_gamma   90.00
#
_symmetry.space_group_name_H-M   'P 1'
#
loop_
_entity.id
_entity.type
_entity.pdbx_description
1 polymer ?
#
loop_
_entity_poly.entity_id
_entity_poly.type
_entity_poly.pdbx_seq_one_letter_code
_entity_poly.pdbx_strand_id
1 'polypeptide(L)'
;MPVYEYECDNCVDEYNSDISALVARLNKSNASRIMKKNPKFFYIEVFDDKKNKLVFALGERGKPNIRRFRYKLKNNKILYLELKNFRFSELIYDKEEEKNLICPLCNRGDRIRRVFSTFKAIFDKRDRAPGPGDELAWHLDYKKMKDEEIASSWVGPEYLEQYFND
;
A
#
# COMPACT_ATOMS: atom_id res chain seq x y z
N MET A 1 6.11 9.55 22.92
CA MET A 1 7.13 9.47 21.85
C MET A 1 6.40 9.27 20.54
N PRO A 2 6.60 10.11 19.52
CA PRO A 2 5.83 9.98 18.30
C PRO A 2 6.42 8.87 17.41
N VAL A 3 5.65 7.80 17.24
CA VAL A 3 5.89 6.81 16.17
C VAL A 3 5.28 7.38 14.90
N TYR A 4 6.08 7.56 13.87
CA TYR A 4 5.61 7.98 12.56
C TYR A 4 5.61 6.80 11.59
N GLU A 5 4.66 6.82 10.64
CA GLU A 5 4.62 5.86 9.54
C GLU A 5 5.16 6.52 8.29
N TYR A 6 5.86 5.73 7.49
CA TYR A 6 6.49 6.18 6.24
C TYR A 6 6.19 5.20 5.11
N GLU A 7 6.12 5.73 3.90
CA GLU A 7 6.07 4.96 2.65
C GLU A 7 7.29 5.27 1.79
N CYS A 8 7.78 4.25 1.08
CA CYS A 8 8.86 4.40 0.10
C CYS A 8 8.31 4.38 -1.32
N ASP A 9 8.38 5.52 -2.02
CA ASP A 9 7.84 5.65 -3.37
C ASP A 9 8.58 4.76 -4.37
N ASN A 10 9.88 4.54 -4.17
CA ASN A 10 10.64 3.60 -5.01
C ASN A 10 10.07 2.18 -4.95
N CYS A 11 9.64 1.71 -3.77
CA CYS A 11 9.00 0.41 -3.63
C CYS A 11 7.59 0.40 -4.22
N VAL A 12 6.85 1.50 -4.04
CA VAL A 12 5.50 1.68 -4.62
C VAL A 12 5.56 1.61 -6.15
N ASP A 13 6.45 2.36 -6.77
CA ASP A 13 6.64 2.41 -8.22
C ASP A 13 7.04 1.03 -8.77
N GLU A 14 7.95 0.33 -8.08
CA GLU A 14 8.35 -1.04 -8.43
C GLU A 14 7.17 -2.01 -8.37
N TYR A 15 6.36 -1.97 -7.30
CA TYR A 15 5.15 -2.80 -7.20
C TYR A 15 4.15 -2.49 -8.31
N ASN A 16 3.87 -1.22 -8.58
CA ASN A 16 2.92 -0.82 -9.62
C ASN A 16 3.37 -1.27 -11.00
N SER A 17 4.66 -1.17 -11.30
CA SER A 17 5.26 -1.65 -12.54
C SER A 17 5.14 -3.18 -12.68
N ASP A 18 5.49 -3.93 -11.63
CA ASP A 18 5.39 -5.40 -11.65
C ASP A 18 3.93 -5.88 -11.71
N ILE A 19 2.99 -5.21 -11.02
CA ILE A 19 1.55 -5.50 -11.11
C ILE A 19 1.04 -5.23 -12.54
N SER A 20 1.44 -4.12 -13.15
CA SER A 20 1.06 -3.79 -14.53
C SER A 20 1.57 -4.84 -15.52
N ALA A 21 2.82 -5.28 -15.37
CA ALA A 21 3.40 -6.35 -16.15
C ALA A 21 2.72 -7.71 -15.92
N LEU A 22 2.25 -7.98 -14.70
CA LEU A 22 1.48 -9.18 -14.36
C LEU A 22 0.11 -9.18 -15.04
N VAL A 23 -0.60 -8.06 -14.98
CA VAL A 23 -1.94 -7.90 -15.56
C VAL A 23 -1.88 -7.97 -17.09
N ALA A 24 -0.89 -7.33 -17.71
CA ALA A 24 -0.69 -7.36 -19.17
C ALA A 24 -0.50 -8.78 -19.72
N ARG A 25 0.13 -9.68 -18.95
CA ARG A 25 0.31 -11.09 -19.32
C ARG A 25 0.01 -12.01 -18.13
N LEU A 26 -1.29 -12.19 -17.88
CA LEU A 26 -1.79 -12.91 -16.71
C LEU A 26 -1.74 -14.44 -16.87
N ASN A 27 -0.54 -15.01 -16.71
CA ASN A 27 -0.31 -16.46 -16.71
C ASN A 27 0.75 -16.88 -15.67
N LYS A 28 0.79 -18.19 -15.38
CA LYS A 28 1.67 -18.76 -14.35
C LYS A 28 3.17 -18.53 -14.63
N SER A 29 3.60 -18.57 -15.89
CA SER A 29 5.00 -18.37 -16.27
C SER A 29 5.47 -16.94 -15.98
N ASN A 30 4.67 -15.94 -16.39
CA ASN A 30 4.98 -14.54 -16.13
C ASN A 30 4.93 -14.23 -14.63
N ALA A 31 3.91 -14.72 -13.91
CA ALA A 31 3.81 -14.56 -12.47
C ALA A 31 5.02 -15.16 -11.73
N SER A 32 5.48 -16.35 -12.13
CA SER A 32 6.69 -16.97 -11.58
C SER A 32 7.94 -16.12 -11.83
N ARG A 33 8.08 -15.55 -13.03
CA ARG A 33 9.18 -14.64 -13.37
C ARG A 33 9.17 -13.38 -12.49
N ILE A 34 8.00 -12.78 -12.29
CA ILE A 34 7.85 -11.58 -11.46
C ILE A 34 8.20 -11.89 -10.00
N MET A 35 7.69 -12.99 -9.43
CA MET A 35 8.03 -13.39 -8.05
C MET A 35 9.52 -13.69 -7.86
N LYS A 36 10.20 -14.24 -8.87
CA LYS A 36 11.66 -14.45 -8.83
C LYS A 36 12.44 -13.13 -8.88
N LYS A 37 11.99 -12.18 -9.69
CA LYS A 37 12.61 -10.86 -9.83
C LYS A 37 12.38 -10.01 -8.58
N ASN A 38 11.17 -10.03 -8.03
CA ASN A 38 10.75 -9.24 -6.89
C ASN A 38 10.33 -10.17 -5.74
N PRO A 39 11.25 -10.49 -4.81
CA PRO A 39 10.97 -11.40 -3.68
C PRO A 39 9.99 -10.80 -2.67
N LYS A 40 9.54 -9.56 -2.86
CA LYS A 40 8.52 -8.92 -2.03
C LYS A 40 7.10 -9.35 -2.42
N PHE A 41 6.93 -10.04 -3.55
CA PHE A 41 5.70 -10.77 -3.91
C PHE A 41 5.71 -12.16 -3.28
N PHE A 42 4.84 -12.39 -2.31
CA PHE A 42 4.77 -13.66 -1.59
C PHE A 42 3.71 -14.61 -2.12
N TYR A 43 2.58 -14.07 -2.58
CA TYR A 43 1.50 -14.88 -3.13
C TYR A 43 0.82 -14.17 -4.30
N ILE A 44 0.49 -14.94 -5.33
CA ILE A 44 -0.30 -14.50 -6.47
C ILE A 44 -1.37 -15.56 -6.73
N GLU A 45 -2.63 -15.16 -6.78
CA GLU A 45 -3.74 -16.03 -7.15
C GLU A 45 -4.62 -15.34 -8.19
N VAL A 46 -4.96 -16.08 -9.24
CA VAL A 46 -5.91 -15.64 -10.26
C VAL A 46 -7.10 -16.58 -10.26
N PHE A 47 -8.26 -16.00 -10.02
CA PHE A 47 -9.53 -16.68 -9.97
C PHE A 47 -10.42 -16.24 -11.14
N ASP A 48 -11.13 -17.16 -11.77
CA ASP A 48 -12.17 -16.86 -12.77
C ASP A 48 -13.51 -16.79 -12.06
N ASP A 49 -14.07 -15.59 -11.96
CA ASP A 49 -15.30 -15.28 -11.24
C ASP A 49 -16.52 -15.90 -11.93
N LYS A 50 -16.54 -15.95 -13.26
CA LYS A 50 -17.63 -16.54 -14.04
C LYS A 50 -17.68 -18.06 -13.91
N LYS A 51 -16.52 -18.70 -13.94
CA LYS A 51 -16.41 -20.17 -13.83
C LYS A 51 -16.29 -20.65 -12.38
N ASN A 52 -16.23 -19.73 -11.43
CA ASN A 52 -15.97 -20.00 -10.02
C ASN A 52 -14.77 -20.94 -9.83
N LYS A 53 -13.68 -20.70 -10.58
CA LYS A 53 -12.55 -21.62 -10.67
C LYS A 53 -11.21 -20.91 -10.52
N LEU A 54 -10.32 -21.52 -9.74
CA LEU A 54 -8.92 -21.12 -9.67
C LEU A 54 -8.23 -21.33 -11.03
N VAL A 55 -7.68 -20.27 -11.61
CA VAL A 55 -6.88 -20.33 -12.85
C VAL A 55 -5.46 -20.78 -12.51
N PHE A 56 -4.82 -20.09 -11.56
CA PHE A 56 -3.55 -20.50 -10.99
C PHE A 56 -3.30 -19.79 -9.65
N ALA A 57 -2.44 -20.40 -8.84
CA ALA A 57 -1.85 -19.78 -7.66
C ALA A 57 -0.34 -20.06 -7.61
N LEU A 58 0.42 -19.15 -7.00
CA LEU A 58 1.86 -19.26 -6.78
C LEU A 58 2.23 -18.66 -5.43
N GLY A 59 3.14 -19.32 -4.71
CA GLY A 59 3.63 -18.89 -3.41
C GLY A 59 2.87 -19.49 -2.23
N GLU A 60 3.22 -19.02 -1.03
CA GLU A 60 2.64 -19.45 0.25
C GLU A 60 1.80 -18.32 0.83
N ARG A 61 0.56 -18.63 1.23
CA ARG A 61 -0.35 -17.66 1.83
C ARG A 61 -0.03 -17.44 3.30
N GLY A 62 -0.35 -16.25 3.79
CA GLY A 62 -0.52 -16.01 5.22
C GLY A 62 0.78 -15.87 6.01
N LYS A 63 1.86 -15.42 5.36
CA LYS A 63 3.06 -15.03 6.13
C LYS A 63 2.78 -13.76 6.95
N PRO A 64 3.43 -13.60 8.11
CA PRO A 64 3.27 -12.41 8.94
C PRO A 64 3.80 -11.14 8.24
N ASN A 65 3.26 -9.97 8.61
CA ASN A 65 3.63 -8.65 8.06
C ASN A 65 3.45 -8.49 6.54
N ILE A 66 2.47 -9.21 6.01
CA ILE A 66 2.06 -9.16 4.62
C ILE A 66 0.71 -8.48 4.50
N ARG A 67 0.54 -7.69 3.44
CA ARG A 67 -0.75 -7.12 3.07
C ARG A 67 -1.33 -7.86 1.87
N ARG A 68 -2.60 -8.23 1.97
CA ARG A 68 -3.34 -8.90 0.90
C ARG A 68 -4.19 -7.89 0.13
N PHE A 69 -4.13 -7.99 -1.19
CA PHE A 69 -4.86 -7.15 -2.13
C PHE A 69 -5.78 -8.01 -2.98
N ARG A 70 -6.90 -7.42 -3.40
CA ARG A 70 -7.87 -8.01 -4.32
C ARG A 70 -8.16 -7.01 -5.42
N TYR A 71 -8.01 -7.44 -6.66
CA TYR A 71 -8.29 -6.63 -7.85
C TYR A 71 -9.28 -7.36 -8.74
N LYS A 72 -10.32 -6.66 -9.21
CA LYS A 72 -11.24 -7.17 -10.23
C LYS A 72 -10.74 -6.72 -11.60
N LEU A 73 -10.57 -7.66 -12.53
CA LEU A 73 -10.04 -7.40 -13.88
C LEU A 73 -11.17 -7.46 -14.92
N LYS A 74 -11.02 -6.74 -16.04
CA LYS A 74 -12.00 -6.66 -17.15
C LYS A 74 -12.49 -8.03 -17.65
N ASN A 75 -11.67 -9.08 -17.56
CA ASN A 75 -11.98 -10.41 -18.10
C ASN A 75 -12.74 -11.33 -17.12
N ASN A 76 -13.47 -10.79 -16.15
CA ASN A 76 -14.09 -11.54 -15.04
C ASN A 76 -13.10 -12.38 -14.25
N LYS A 77 -11.86 -11.88 -14.15
CA LYS A 77 -10.83 -12.49 -13.31
C LYS A 77 -10.65 -11.65 -12.07
N ILE A 78 -10.40 -12.31 -10.96
CA ILE A 78 -10.02 -11.68 -9.70
C ILE A 78 -8.55 -12.03 -9.47
N LEU A 79 -7.73 -11.02 -9.25
CA LEU A 79 -6.33 -11.15 -8.88
C LEU A 79 -6.19 -10.89 -7.38
N TYR A 80 -5.69 -11.87 -6.65
CA TYR A 80 -5.24 -11.70 -5.28
C TYR A 80 -3.72 -11.64 -5.23
N LEU A 81 -3.19 -10.66 -4.51
CA LEU A 81 -1.76 -10.50 -4.27
C LEU A 81 -1.49 -10.46 -2.78
N GLU A 82 -0.42 -11.09 -2.34
CA GLU A 82 0.16 -10.88 -1.01
C GLU A 82 1.55 -10.30 -1.17
N LEU A 83 1.72 -9.06 -0.69
CA LEU A 83 2.94 -8.27 -0.86
C LEU A 83 3.53 -7.94 0.52
N LYS A 84 4.86 -7.84 0.59
CA LYS A 84 5.53 -7.31 1.79
C LYS A 84 5.07 -5.87 2.02
N ASN A 85 4.72 -5.55 3.26
CA ASN A 85 4.33 -4.19 3.58
C ASN A 85 5.50 -3.22 3.33
N PHE A 86 5.26 -2.21 2.49
CA PHE A 86 6.21 -1.12 2.19
C PHE A 86 6.00 0.10 3.08
N ARG A 87 4.93 0.09 3.88
CA ARG A 87 4.82 0.96 5.04
C ARG A 87 5.70 0.41 6.16
N PHE A 88 6.45 1.31 6.78
CA PHE A 88 7.23 1.01 7.97
C PHE A 88 7.08 2.13 8.98
N SER A 89 7.21 1.78 10.25
CA SER A 89 7.14 2.71 11.36
C SER A 89 8.55 2.96 11.89
N GLU A 90 8.88 4.20 12.17
CA GLU A 90 10.17 4.57 12.75
C GLU A 90 9.97 5.50 13.95
N LEU A 91 10.85 5.34 14.94
CA LEU A 91 10.92 6.22 16.10
C LEU A 91 11.84 7.38 15.78
N ILE A 92 11.29 8.59 15.79
CA ILE A 92 12.03 9.80 15.44
C ILE A 92 12.12 10.70 16.66
N TYR A 93 13.34 10.98 17.09
CA TYR A 93 13.66 11.87 18.21
C TYR A 93 13.90 13.29 17.74
N ASP A 94 14.53 13.46 16.57
CA ASP A 94 14.81 14.75 15.94
C ASP A 94 14.34 14.76 14.48
N LYS A 95 13.85 15.91 14.00
CA LYS A 95 13.45 16.10 12.60
C LYS A 95 14.61 15.86 11.63
N GLU A 96 15.85 16.01 12.07
CA GLU A 96 17.02 15.69 11.24
C GLU A 96 17.18 14.19 10.99
N GLU A 97 16.66 13.32 11.87
CA GLU A 97 16.66 11.87 11.66
C GLU A 97 15.76 11.45 10.49
N GLU A 98 14.71 12.24 10.18
CA GLU A 98 13.85 11.98 9.01
C GLU A 98 14.65 12.01 7.70
N LYS A 99 15.73 12.80 7.62
CA LYS A 99 16.59 12.88 6.43
C LYS A 99 17.48 11.64 6.24
N ASN A 100 17.71 10.89 7.30
CA ASN A 100 18.56 9.70 7.31
C ASN A 100 17.75 8.39 7.26
N LEU A 101 16.44 8.50 7.03
CA LEU A 101 15.57 7.33 6.92
C LEU A 101 16.00 6.43 5.76
N ILE A 102 15.98 5.13 6.01
CA ILE A 102 16.28 4.10 5.01
C ILE A 102 15.10 3.16 4.94
N CYS A 103 14.57 2.93 3.75
CA CYS A 103 13.47 1.99 3.55
C CYS A 103 13.96 0.56 3.84
N PRO A 104 13.33 -0.18 4.76
CA PRO A 104 13.76 -1.55 5.12
C PRO A 104 13.50 -2.59 4.03
N LEU A 105 12.80 -2.21 2.94
CA LEU A 105 12.53 -3.11 1.81
C LEU A 105 13.55 -3.01 0.68
N CYS A 106 14.06 -1.81 0.40
CA CYS A 106 14.96 -1.57 -0.73
C CYS A 106 16.30 -0.95 -0.32
N ASN A 107 16.48 -0.63 0.96
CA ASN A 107 17.66 0.02 1.51
C ASN A 107 18.01 1.35 0.83
N ARG A 108 17.00 2.09 0.34
CA ARG A 108 17.14 3.43 -0.25
C ARG A 108 16.49 4.48 0.66
N GLY A 109 17.05 5.69 0.69
CA GLY A 109 16.60 6.82 1.53
C GLY A 109 16.15 8.07 0.77
N ASP A 110 16.19 8.06 -0.56
CA ASP A 110 15.99 9.22 -1.44
C ASP A 110 14.52 9.61 -1.64
N ARG A 111 13.59 8.65 -1.53
CA ARG A 111 12.16 8.84 -1.81
C ARG A 111 11.29 8.19 -0.74
N ILE A 112 11.45 8.69 0.49
CA ILE A 112 10.65 8.30 1.65
C ILE A 112 9.77 9.47 2.03
N ARG A 113 8.47 9.22 2.13
CA ARG A 113 7.49 10.20 2.55
C ARG A 113 6.79 9.74 3.80
N ARG A 114 6.55 10.68 4.70
CA ARG A 114 5.74 10.46 5.88
C ARG A 114 4.28 10.26 5.46
N VAL A 115 3.64 9.26 6.03
CA VAL A 115 2.21 9.01 5.85
C VAL A 115 1.50 9.08 7.19
N PHE A 116 0.20 9.29 7.13
CA PHE A 116 -0.59 9.36 8.35
C PHE A 116 -0.54 8.02 9.10
N SER A 117 -0.05 8.10 10.34
CA SER A 117 0.11 6.93 11.21
C SER A 117 -1.24 6.48 11.76
N THR A 118 -1.64 5.26 11.41
CA THR A 118 -2.86 4.65 11.97
C THR A 118 -2.79 4.53 13.50
N PHE A 119 -1.58 4.43 14.07
CA PHE A 119 -1.36 4.49 15.51
C PHE A 119 -1.75 5.84 16.12
N LYS A 120 -1.50 6.97 15.43
CA LYS A 120 -1.88 8.29 15.95
C LYS A 120 -3.40 8.44 16.06
N ALA A 121 -4.15 7.89 15.10
CA ALA A 121 -5.61 7.86 15.14
C ALA A 121 -6.19 7.03 16.30
N ILE A 122 -5.48 5.99 16.77
CA ILE A 122 -5.92 5.17 17.91
C ILE A 122 -5.73 5.90 19.24
N PHE A 123 -4.70 6.75 19.36
CA PHE A 123 -4.42 7.49 20.60
C PHE A 123 -5.14 8.83 20.70
N ASP A 124 -5.46 9.47 19.56
CA ASP A 124 -6.36 10.63 19.52
C ASP A 124 -7.82 10.14 19.61
N LYS A 125 -8.37 10.09 20.84
CA LYS A 125 -9.73 9.63 21.22
C LYS A 125 -10.91 10.42 20.58
N ARG A 126 -10.78 10.93 19.36
CA ARG A 126 -11.78 11.81 18.74
C ARG A 126 -12.40 11.11 17.54
N ASP A 127 -13.49 10.38 17.80
CA ASP A 127 -14.26 9.60 16.81
C ASP A 127 -15.04 10.46 15.79
N ARG A 128 -14.78 11.78 15.69
CA ARG A 128 -15.52 12.68 14.81
C ARG A 128 -14.65 13.73 14.13
N ALA A 129 -15.13 14.28 13.02
CA ALA A 129 -14.55 15.48 12.41
C ALA A 129 -14.81 16.72 13.31
N PRO A 130 -13.92 17.73 13.27
CA PRO A 130 -14.13 18.99 13.97
C PRO A 130 -15.33 19.74 13.35
N GLY A 131 -16.20 20.26 14.21
CA GLY A 131 -17.38 21.02 13.86
C GLY A 131 -17.25 22.51 14.22
N PRO A 132 -18.21 23.35 13.83
CA PRO A 132 -18.20 24.77 14.18
C PRO A 132 -18.21 24.97 15.71
N GLY A 133 -17.22 25.68 16.25
CA GLY A 133 -17.05 25.93 17.69
C GLY A 133 -15.96 25.10 18.37
N ASP A 134 -15.38 24.14 17.65
CA ASP A 134 -14.22 23.39 18.10
C ASP A 134 -12.91 24.22 17.98
N GLU A 135 -11.88 23.84 18.72
CA GLU A 135 -10.60 24.56 18.74
C GLU A 135 -9.93 24.58 17.35
N LEU A 136 -9.40 25.75 16.95
CA LEU A 136 -8.72 25.93 15.66
C LEU A 136 -7.56 24.93 15.46
N ALA A 137 -6.84 24.57 16.53
CA ALA A 137 -5.79 23.56 16.49
C ALA A 137 -6.31 22.20 15.97
N TRP A 138 -7.52 21.81 16.38
CA TRP A 138 -8.14 20.57 15.91
C TRP A 138 -8.52 20.65 14.43
N HIS A 139 -9.05 21.77 13.96
CA HIS A 139 -9.31 21.98 12.54
C HIS A 139 -8.04 21.86 11.69
N LEU A 140 -6.93 22.43 12.17
CA LEU A 140 -5.63 22.38 11.48
C LEU A 140 -5.03 20.96 11.50
N ASP A 141 -5.11 20.26 12.62
CA ASP A 141 -4.59 18.90 12.74
C ASP A 141 -5.43 17.89 11.95
N TYR A 142 -6.76 18.05 11.95
CA TYR A 142 -7.66 17.24 11.11
C TYR A 142 -7.42 17.49 9.62
N LYS A 143 -7.20 18.75 9.22
CA LYS A 143 -6.86 19.10 7.85
C LYS A 143 -5.52 18.47 7.44
N LYS A 144 -4.48 18.58 8.25
CA LYS A 144 -3.18 17.92 8.00
C LYS A 144 -3.33 16.41 7.88
N MET A 145 -4.11 15.79 8.77
CA MET A 145 -4.43 14.37 8.70
C MET A 145 -5.10 13.99 7.37
N LYS A 146 -6.11 14.77 6.93
CA LYS A 146 -6.81 14.52 5.66
C LYS A 146 -5.93 14.78 4.44
N ASP A 147 -5.12 15.83 4.47
CA ASP A 147 -4.17 16.14 3.40
C ASP A 147 -3.08 15.04 3.31
N GLU A 148 -2.61 14.49 4.44
CA GLU A 148 -1.68 13.36 4.50
C GLU A 148 -2.32 12.02 4.08
N GLU A 149 -3.60 11.82 4.39
CA GLU A 149 -4.40 10.66 3.93
C GLU A 149 -4.61 10.70 2.41
N ILE A 150 -4.91 11.88 1.84
CA ILE A 150 -5.01 12.10 0.39
C ILE A 150 -3.64 11.97 -0.27
N ALA A 151 -2.59 12.52 0.35
CA ALA A 151 -1.21 12.43 -0.15
C ALA A 151 -0.65 11.00 -0.05
N SER A 152 -1.17 10.15 0.84
CA SER A 152 -0.99 8.69 0.87
C SER A 152 -1.66 8.05 -0.36
N SER A 153 -1.15 8.36 -1.56
CA SER A 153 -1.57 7.87 -2.86
C SER A 153 -1.17 6.40 -3.08
N TRP A 154 -1.53 5.51 -2.16
CA TRP A 154 -1.38 4.07 -2.35
C TRP A 154 -2.69 3.30 -2.23
N VAL A 155 -3.31 3.20 -3.41
CA VAL A 155 -4.29 2.22 -3.91
C VAL A 155 -5.27 1.66 -2.90
N GLY A 156 -6.13 2.55 -2.38
CA GLY A 156 -7.52 2.18 -2.15
C GLY A 156 -8.21 1.82 -3.48
N PRO A 157 -9.31 1.05 -3.45
CA PRO A 157 -10.04 0.56 -4.64
C PRO A 157 -10.41 1.65 -5.67
N GLU A 158 -10.45 2.92 -5.27
CA GLU A 158 -10.89 4.06 -6.06
C GLU A 158 -9.87 4.53 -7.12
N TYR A 159 -8.56 4.30 -6.92
CA TYR A 159 -7.53 4.82 -7.84
C TYR A 159 -7.33 3.94 -9.11
N LEU A 160 -7.94 2.75 -9.17
CA LEU A 160 -7.96 1.91 -10.37
C LEU A 160 -9.19 2.14 -11.25
N GLU A 161 -10.25 2.79 -10.75
CA GLU A 161 -11.44 3.07 -11.58
C GLU A 161 -11.18 4.07 -12.70
N GLN A 162 -10.09 4.85 -12.63
CA GLN A 162 -9.71 5.81 -13.67
C GLN A 162 -9.00 5.20 -14.90
N TYR A 163 -8.41 4.00 -14.80
CA TYR A 163 -7.68 3.38 -15.93
C TYR A 163 -8.40 2.17 -16.55
N PHE A 164 -9.56 1.78 -16.03
CA PHE A 164 -10.30 0.61 -16.50
C PHE A 164 -11.75 0.90 -16.90
N ASN A 165 -12.20 2.15 -16.92
CA ASN A 165 -13.46 2.53 -17.56
C ASN A 165 -13.17 3.19 -18.91
N ASP A 166 -13.11 2.31 -19.91
CA ASP A 166 -13.52 2.52 -21.31
C ASP A 166 -14.06 1.16 -21.77
#